data_AF-A0A3B9RW63-F1
#
_entry.id   AF-A0A3B9RW63-F1
#
_cell.length_a   1.000
_cell.length_b   1.000
_cell.length_c   1.000
_cell.angle_alpha   90.00
_cell.angle_beta   90.00
_cell.angle_gamma   90.00
#
_symmetry.space_group_name_H-M   'P 1'
#
loop_
_entity.id
_entity.type
_entity.pdbx_description
1 polymer ?
#
loop_
_entity_poly.entity_id
_entity_poly.type
_entity_poly.pdbx_seq_one_letter_code
_entity_poly.pdbx_strand_id
1 'polypeptide(L)'
;FHDEKTPSFNVVAHKQYYHCFGCSASGNAISFAMHYLNYTFIEAVKMLAQKAGLDLPLEAASTNLPDTTHLSDTLLAVNRFYQQQLKTCAPAIAYLKKRLVTGEMAKRFALGYAPDGWHTLLKQFPQAKQALIDSGCLIVKESNHQTYDRYRHRLTFPIHNRQGRIIGFGSRALDESQQPKYLNS
;
A
#
# COMPACT_ATOMS: atom_id res chain seq x y z
N PHE A 1 15.98 -2.34 14.66
CA PHE A 1 17.11 -3.03 15.32
C PHE A 1 18.40 -2.71 14.58
N HIS A 2 19.50 -3.33 14.96
CA HIS A 2 20.84 -3.09 14.42
C HIS A 2 21.50 -4.41 14.00
N ASP A 3 22.51 -4.31 13.14
CA ASP A 3 23.37 -5.43 12.78
C ASP A 3 24.58 -5.50 13.72
N GLU A 4 24.84 -6.67 14.30
CA GLU A 4 26.00 -6.93 15.14
C GLU A 4 26.53 -8.36 14.97
N LYS A 5 27.80 -8.59 15.32
CA LYS A 5 28.45 -9.90 15.20
C LYS A 5 28.33 -10.79 16.46
N THR A 6 28.00 -10.20 17.60
CA THR A 6 27.90 -10.89 18.90
C THR A 6 26.45 -10.90 19.37
N PRO A 7 25.88 -12.04 19.80
CA PRO A 7 24.49 -12.07 20.27
C PRO A 7 24.28 -11.16 21.50
N SER A 8 23.56 -10.05 21.35
CA SER A 8 23.24 -9.14 22.47
C SER A 8 21.75 -9.07 22.81
N PHE A 9 20.89 -9.82 22.11
CA PHE A 9 19.45 -9.85 22.34
C PHE A 9 19.06 -10.90 23.37
N ASN A 10 18.47 -10.47 24.50
CA ASN A 10 18.04 -11.35 25.59
C ASN A 10 16.53 -11.25 25.82
N VAL A 11 15.90 -12.40 26.08
CA VAL A 11 14.49 -12.52 26.46
C VAL A 11 14.40 -13.11 27.86
N VAL A 12 13.77 -12.38 28.78
CA VAL A 12 13.58 -12.83 30.16
C VAL A 12 12.13 -13.22 30.35
N ALA A 13 11.82 -14.48 30.01
CA ALA A 13 10.45 -15.00 29.94
C ALA A 13 9.63 -14.77 31.23
N HIS A 14 10.22 -15.04 32.40
CA HIS A 14 9.52 -14.87 33.68
C HIS A 14 9.17 -13.40 34.00
N LYS A 15 9.91 -12.44 33.42
CA LYS A 15 9.64 -10.99 33.54
C LYS A 15 8.90 -10.42 32.32
N GLN A 16 8.57 -11.26 31.33
CA GLN A 16 7.82 -10.89 30.12
C GLN A 16 8.41 -9.69 29.35
N TYR A 17 9.74 -9.55 29.32
CA TYR A 17 10.41 -8.50 28.56
C TYR A 17 11.63 -9.01 27.78
N TYR A 18 12.01 -8.26 26.74
CA TYR A 18 13.25 -8.40 26.01
C TYR A 18 14.12 -7.16 26.24
N HIS A 19 15.44 -7.35 26.11
CA HIS A 19 16.41 -6.27 26.07
C HIS A 19 17.55 -6.62 25.12
N CYS A 20 17.91 -5.68 24.26
CA CYS A 20 19.04 -5.77 23.37
C CYS A 20 20.18 -4.92 23.94
N PHE A 21 21.30 -5.55 24.33
CA PHE A 21 22.44 -4.85 24.92
C PHE A 21 23.27 -4.07 23.90
N GLY A 22 23.13 -4.34 22.60
CA GLY A 22 23.83 -3.60 21.53
C GLY A 22 23.19 -2.27 21.16
N CYS A 23 21.85 -2.19 21.09
CA CYS A 23 21.12 -0.95 20.74
C CYS A 23 20.22 -0.40 21.85
N SER A 24 20.24 -1.01 23.03
CA SER A 24 19.41 -0.66 24.19
C SER A 24 17.89 -0.78 23.95
N ALA A 25 17.46 -1.37 22.83
CA ALA A 25 16.05 -1.60 22.55
C ALA A 25 15.47 -2.60 23.57
N SER A 26 14.35 -2.26 24.17
CA SER A 26 13.69 -3.09 25.17
C SER A 26 12.18 -2.98 25.09
N GLY A 27 11.49 -3.95 25.69
CA GLY A 27 10.03 -3.94 25.78
C GLY A 27 9.45 -5.34 25.93
N ASN A 28 8.19 -5.54 25.54
CA ASN A 28 7.48 -6.80 25.69
C ASN A 28 7.25 -7.49 24.32
N ALA A 29 6.51 -8.60 24.30
CA ALA A 29 6.21 -9.32 23.06
C ALA A 29 5.48 -8.45 22.01
N ILE A 30 4.60 -7.54 22.46
CA ILE A 30 3.86 -6.63 21.58
C ILE A 30 4.81 -5.61 20.95
N SER A 31 5.61 -4.91 21.76
CA SER A 31 6.55 -3.91 21.23
C SER A 31 7.67 -4.55 20.40
N PHE A 32 8.06 -5.80 20.70
CA PHE A 32 8.94 -6.56 19.83
C PHE A 32 8.30 -6.79 18.45
N ALA A 33 7.05 -7.27 18.41
CA ALA A 33 6.33 -7.45 17.15
C ALA A 33 6.18 -6.11 16.40
N MET A 34 5.87 -5.01 17.11
CA MET A 34 5.81 -3.68 16.53
C MET A 34 7.13 -3.26 15.91
N HIS A 35 8.26 -3.37 16.61
CA HIS A 35 9.55 -2.88 16.10
C HIS A 35 10.19 -3.82 15.07
N TYR A 36 10.02 -5.14 15.24
CA TYR A 36 10.63 -6.15 14.37
C TYR A 36 9.86 -6.29 13.06
N LEU A 37 8.53 -6.33 13.16
CA LEU A 37 7.64 -6.48 12.02
C LEU A 37 7.07 -5.14 11.57
N ASN A 38 7.56 -4.01 12.09
CA ASN A 38 7.07 -2.65 11.82
C ASN A 38 5.54 -2.61 11.70
N TYR A 39 4.89 -3.17 12.73
CA TYR A 39 3.45 -3.22 12.92
C TYR A 39 2.99 -2.08 13.82
N THR A 40 1.79 -1.58 13.57
CA THR A 40 1.05 -0.78 14.55
C THR A 40 0.70 -1.63 15.78
N PHE A 41 0.34 -0.98 16.88
CA PHE A 41 -0.07 -1.68 18.10
C PHE A 41 -1.22 -2.67 17.84
N ILE A 42 -2.26 -2.24 17.11
CA ILE A 42 -3.43 -3.08 16.81
C ILE A 42 -3.03 -4.29 15.94
N GLU A 43 -2.18 -4.10 14.93
CA GLU A 43 -1.69 -5.20 14.09
C GLU A 43 -0.85 -6.20 14.90
N ALA A 44 0.02 -5.71 15.78
CA ALA A 44 0.83 -6.56 16.66
C ALA A 44 -0.04 -7.38 17.62
N VAL A 45 -1.04 -6.76 18.24
CA VAL A 45 -2.00 -7.45 19.13
C VAL A 45 -2.81 -8.49 18.36
N LYS A 46 -3.36 -8.15 17.17
CA LYS A 46 -4.10 -9.09 16.32
C LYS A 46 -3.26 -10.30 15.91
N MET A 47 -2.03 -10.07 15.46
CA MET A 47 -1.12 -11.15 15.07
C MET A 47 -0.77 -12.06 16.24
N LEU A 48 -0.44 -11.49 17.41
CA LEU A 48 -0.09 -12.25 18.60
C LEU A 48 -1.29 -13.04 19.16
N ALA A 49 -2.48 -12.46 19.16
CA ALA A 49 -3.70 -13.14 19.58
C ALA A 49 -4.04 -14.32 18.67
N GLN A 50 -3.98 -14.13 17.35
CA GLN A 50 -4.17 -15.22 16.38
C GLN A 50 -3.15 -16.35 16.61
N LYS A 51 -1.88 -16.00 16.85
CA LYS A 51 -0.83 -16.98 17.13
C LYS A 51 -1.03 -17.71 18.47
N ALA A 52 -1.65 -17.05 19.45
CA ALA A 52 -1.97 -17.62 20.76
C ALA A 52 -3.32 -18.34 20.80
N GLY A 53 -4.10 -18.35 19.70
CA GLY A 53 -5.44 -18.91 19.67
C GLY A 53 -6.45 -18.14 20.55
N LEU A 54 -6.20 -16.84 20.77
CA LEU A 54 -7.05 -15.97 21.56
C LEU A 54 -7.99 -15.18 20.66
N ASP A 55 -9.29 -15.21 20.98
CA ASP A 55 -10.26 -14.32 20.37
C ASP A 55 -10.13 -12.92 20.98
N LEU A 56 -9.91 -11.92 20.12
CA LEU A 56 -9.92 -10.52 20.55
C LEU A 56 -11.37 -10.01 20.54
N PRO A 57 -11.85 -9.39 21.63
CA PRO A 57 -13.16 -8.76 21.62
C PRO A 57 -13.20 -7.69 20.52
N LEU A 58 -14.16 -7.81 19.61
CA LEU A 58 -14.50 -6.80 18.61
C LEU A 58 -15.29 -5.66 19.30
N GLU A 59 -14.77 -5.09 20.38
CA GLU A 59 -15.37 -3.89 20.93
C GLU A 59 -14.86 -2.69 20.15
N ALA A 60 -15.84 -2.00 19.55
CA ALA A 60 -15.72 -0.84 18.69
C ALA A 60 -14.44 -0.05 18.96
N ALA A 61 -13.45 -0.24 18.09
CA ALA A 61 -12.37 0.71 17.95
C ALA A 61 -13.02 2.06 17.59
N SER A 62 -13.24 2.86 18.63
CA SER A 62 -13.47 4.29 18.63
C SER A 62 -13.33 4.92 17.24
N THR A 63 -14.46 5.01 16.54
CA THR A 63 -14.99 6.11 15.69
C THR A 63 -14.06 7.05 14.90
N ASN A 64 -12.77 6.77 14.73
CA ASN A 64 -11.83 7.63 13.98
C ASN A 64 -10.73 6.86 13.23
N LEU A 65 -10.74 5.53 13.21
CA LEU A 65 -9.98 4.81 12.18
C LEU A 65 -10.76 4.96 10.88
N PRO A 66 -10.17 5.55 9.81
CA PRO A 66 -10.81 5.58 8.51
C PRO A 66 -11.23 4.16 8.14
N ASP A 67 -12.35 3.99 7.44
CA ASP A 67 -12.79 2.68 6.95
C ASP A 67 -11.77 2.14 5.93
N THR A 68 -10.67 1.60 6.45
CA THR A 68 -9.51 1.11 5.68
C THR A 68 -9.87 -0.12 4.87
N THR A 69 -10.93 -0.84 5.26
CA THR A 69 -11.46 -1.97 4.50
C THR A 69 -12.12 -1.45 3.22
N HIS A 70 -13.02 -0.47 3.33
CA HIS A 70 -13.67 0.14 2.17
C HIS A 70 -12.66 0.82 1.21
N LEU A 71 -11.62 1.45 1.76
CA LEU A 71 -10.54 2.04 0.95
C LEU A 71 -9.72 0.97 0.20
N SER A 72 -9.32 -0.10 0.89
CA SER A 72 -8.54 -1.20 0.28
C SER A 72 -9.31 -1.89 -0.84
N ASP A 73 -10.61 -2.10 -0.67
CA ASP A 73 -11.47 -2.72 -1.68
C ASP A 73 -11.65 -1.81 -2.89
N THR A 74 -11.80 -0.51 -2.67
CA THR A 74 -11.81 0.50 -3.74
C THR A 74 -10.51 0.45 -4.55
N LEU A 75 -9.35 0.43 -3.87
CA LEU A 75 -8.06 0.37 -4.53
C LEU A 75 -7.84 -0.95 -5.28
N LEU A 76 -8.37 -2.06 -4.77
CA LEU A 76 -8.37 -3.33 -5.48
C LEU A 76 -9.18 -3.25 -6.78
N ALA A 77 -10.37 -2.63 -6.75
CA ALA A 77 -11.20 -2.42 -7.92
C ALA A 77 -10.50 -1.51 -8.96
N VAL A 78 -9.90 -0.41 -8.51
CA VAL A 78 -9.09 0.49 -9.36
C VAL A 78 -7.91 -0.26 -9.99
N ASN A 79 -7.20 -1.09 -9.22
CA ASN A 79 -6.07 -1.85 -9.74
C ASN A 79 -6.51 -2.86 -10.81
N ARG A 80 -7.65 -3.53 -10.63
CA ARG A 80 -8.23 -4.43 -11.65
C ARG A 80 -8.58 -3.66 -12.92
N PHE A 81 -9.15 -2.47 -12.79
CA PHE A 81 -9.42 -1.59 -13.92
C PHE A 81 -8.12 -1.22 -14.66
N TYR A 82 -7.08 -0.76 -13.95
CA TYR A 82 -5.79 -0.45 -14.58
C TYR A 82 -5.13 -1.65 -15.25
N GLN A 83 -5.24 -2.85 -14.67
CA GLN A 83 -4.77 -4.09 -15.33
C GLN A 83 -5.52 -4.38 -16.63
N GLN A 84 -6.83 -4.10 -16.69
CA GLN A 84 -7.61 -4.23 -17.93
C GLN A 84 -7.14 -3.21 -18.98
N GLN A 85 -6.94 -1.96 -18.58
CA GLN A 85 -6.43 -0.91 -19.48
C GLN A 85 -5.03 -1.22 -20.02
N LEU A 86 -4.17 -1.88 -19.23
CA LEU A 86 -2.85 -2.28 -19.69
C LEU A 86 -2.92 -3.28 -20.85
N LYS A 87 -3.90 -4.20 -20.84
CA LYS A 87 -4.04 -5.22 -21.89
C LYS A 87 -4.37 -4.64 -23.27
N THR A 88 -5.01 -3.47 -23.31
CA THR A 88 -5.43 -2.80 -24.55
C THR A 88 -4.47 -1.67 -24.97
N CYS A 89 -3.49 -1.31 -24.13
CA CYS A 89 -2.55 -0.23 -24.40
C CYS A 89 -1.25 -0.73 -25.05
N ALA A 90 -1.19 -0.74 -26.39
CA ALA A 90 -0.01 -1.17 -27.12
C ALA A 90 1.29 -0.41 -26.75
N PRO A 91 1.29 0.93 -26.55
CA PRO A 91 2.49 1.66 -26.11
C PRO A 91 3.01 1.21 -24.74
N ALA A 92 2.12 1.02 -23.76
CA ALA A 92 2.49 0.56 -22.43
C ALA A 92 3.07 -0.86 -22.46
N ILE A 93 2.46 -1.75 -23.23
CA ILE A 93 2.95 -3.13 -23.44
C ILE A 93 4.33 -3.11 -24.11
N ALA A 94 4.50 -2.33 -25.18
CA ALA A 94 5.78 -2.22 -25.89
C ALA A 94 6.88 -1.69 -24.96
N TYR A 95 6.55 -0.70 -24.11
CA TYR A 95 7.46 -0.19 -23.10
C TYR A 95 7.90 -1.28 -22.11
N LEU A 96 6.95 -2.06 -21.56
CA LEU A 96 7.27 -3.15 -20.62
C LEU A 96 8.15 -4.22 -21.27
N LYS A 97 7.85 -4.61 -22.52
CA LYS A 97 8.66 -5.56 -23.29
C LYS A 97 10.09 -5.06 -23.52
N LYS A 98 10.27 -3.78 -23.88
CA LYS A 98 11.59 -3.15 -24.01
C LYS A 98 12.39 -3.20 -22.70
N ARG A 99 11.70 -3.22 -21.56
CA ARG A 99 12.29 -3.35 -20.22
C ARG A 99 12.40 -4.80 -19.73
N LEU A 100 12.18 -5.78 -20.59
CA LEU A 100 12.23 -7.21 -20.29
C LEU A 100 11.22 -7.64 -19.21
N VAL A 101 10.13 -6.89 -19.04
CA VAL A 101 9.02 -7.27 -18.16
C VAL A 101 8.04 -8.12 -18.96
N THR A 102 7.97 -9.41 -18.63
CA THR A 102 7.07 -10.36 -19.31
C THR A 102 5.62 -10.14 -18.87
N GLY A 103 4.67 -10.68 -19.66
CA GLY A 103 3.26 -10.67 -19.27
C GLY A 103 3.00 -11.43 -17.96
N GLU A 104 3.78 -12.46 -17.67
CA GLU A 104 3.71 -13.21 -16.41
C GLU A 104 4.17 -12.34 -15.24
N MET A 105 5.29 -11.62 -15.37
CA MET A 105 5.75 -10.68 -14.35
C MET A 105 4.72 -9.57 -14.13
N ALA A 106 4.19 -8.98 -15.21
CA ALA A 106 3.17 -7.94 -15.13
C ALA A 106 1.92 -8.44 -14.39
N LYS A 107 1.48 -9.66 -14.65
CA LYS A 107 0.37 -10.30 -13.95
C LYS A 107 0.70 -10.58 -12.48
N ARG A 108 1.88 -11.15 -12.19
CA ARG A 108 2.32 -11.50 -10.83
C ARG A 108 2.41 -10.28 -9.91
N PHE A 109 2.90 -9.16 -10.43
CA PHE A 109 3.00 -7.89 -9.70
C PHE A 109 1.78 -6.99 -9.90
N ALA A 110 0.74 -7.49 -10.55
CA ALA A 110 -0.52 -6.80 -10.82
C ALA A 110 -0.32 -5.39 -11.42
N LEU A 111 0.62 -5.25 -12.36
CA LEU A 111 0.92 -3.99 -13.04
C LEU A 111 -0.28 -3.53 -13.87
N GLY A 112 -0.51 -2.22 -13.87
CA GLY A 112 -1.60 -1.60 -14.60
C GLY A 112 -1.15 -0.45 -15.49
N TYR A 113 -2.13 0.14 -16.17
CA TYR A 113 -1.99 1.37 -16.93
C TYR A 113 -3.11 2.32 -16.54
N ALA A 114 -2.74 3.52 -16.08
CA ALA A 114 -3.65 4.63 -15.92
C ALA A 114 -3.84 5.29 -17.30
N PRO A 115 -5.04 5.19 -17.90
CA PRO A 115 -5.32 5.79 -19.19
C PRO A 115 -5.15 7.29 -19.14
N ASP A 116 -5.00 7.90 -20.31
CA ASP A 116 -5.05 9.35 -20.39
C ASP A 116 -6.47 9.87 -20.09
N GLY A 117 -6.56 11.13 -19.69
CA GLY A 117 -7.81 11.78 -19.31
C GLY A 117 -7.84 12.22 -17.84
N TRP A 118 -8.63 13.27 -17.59
CA TRP A 118 -8.66 13.95 -16.29
C TRP A 118 -9.69 13.38 -15.30
N HIS A 119 -10.64 12.55 -15.76
CA HIS A 119 -11.79 12.13 -14.96
C HIS A 119 -12.16 10.66 -15.20
N THR A 120 -11.19 9.83 -15.57
CA THR A 120 -11.44 8.43 -15.94
C THR A 120 -11.89 7.61 -14.74
N LEU A 121 -11.26 7.81 -13.59
CA LEU A 121 -11.65 7.15 -12.35
C LEU A 121 -13.04 7.58 -11.86
N LEU A 122 -13.36 8.88 -11.94
CA LEU A 122 -14.68 9.37 -11.52
C LEU A 122 -15.82 8.86 -12.41
N LYS A 123 -15.56 8.68 -13.71
CA LYS A 123 -16.52 8.06 -14.62
C LYS A 123 -16.75 6.58 -14.30
N GLN A 124 -15.67 5.86 -13.98
CA GLN A 124 -15.73 4.41 -13.71
C GLN A 124 -16.25 4.08 -12.30
N PHE A 125 -15.92 4.91 -11.31
CA PHE A 125 -16.21 4.70 -9.89
C PHE A 125 -16.84 5.95 -9.25
N PRO A 126 -18.02 6.40 -9.71
CA PRO A 126 -18.63 7.65 -9.26
C PRO A 126 -18.95 7.64 -7.75
N GLN A 127 -19.32 6.48 -7.21
CA GLN A 127 -19.64 6.31 -5.79
C GLN A 127 -18.42 6.30 -4.87
N ALA A 128 -17.20 6.15 -5.43
CA ALA A 128 -15.97 6.01 -4.65
C ALA A 128 -15.18 7.32 -4.54
N LYS A 129 -15.76 8.47 -4.92
CA LYS A 129 -15.05 9.77 -5.01
C LYS A 129 -14.23 10.08 -3.74
N GLN A 130 -14.82 9.95 -2.55
CA GLN A 130 -14.13 10.26 -1.31
C GLN A 130 -12.96 9.31 -1.06
N ALA A 131 -13.16 8.00 -1.18
CA ALA A 131 -12.10 7.00 -1.02
C ALA A 131 -10.95 7.20 -2.03
N LEU A 132 -11.25 7.65 -3.25
CA LEU A 132 -10.24 7.95 -4.27
C LEU A 132 -9.45 9.23 -3.94
N ILE A 133 -10.05 10.21 -3.27
CA ILE A 133 -9.35 11.39 -2.75
C ILE A 133 -8.46 10.97 -1.57
N ASP A 134 -9.01 10.24 -0.61
CA ASP A 134 -8.31 9.82 0.61
C ASP A 134 -7.11 8.92 0.32
N SER A 135 -7.18 8.11 -0.74
CA SER A 135 -6.07 7.26 -1.22
C SER A 135 -5.07 7.98 -2.14
N GLY A 136 -5.30 9.25 -2.45
CA GLY A 136 -4.47 10.03 -3.36
C GLY A 136 -4.63 9.66 -4.84
N CYS A 137 -5.60 8.83 -5.22
CA CYS A 137 -5.87 8.56 -6.64
C CYS A 137 -6.49 9.76 -7.37
N LEU A 138 -7.18 10.64 -6.64
CA LEU A 138 -7.69 11.93 -7.12
C LEU A 138 -7.00 13.09 -6.42
N ILE A 139 -6.77 14.18 -7.15
CA ILE A 139 -6.33 15.46 -6.62
C ILE A 139 -7.51 16.42 -6.62
N VAL A 140 -7.69 17.15 -5.52
CA VAL A 140 -8.66 18.25 -5.41
C VAL A 140 -7.91 19.58 -5.60
N LYS A 141 -8.32 20.40 -6.57
CA LYS A 141 -7.81 21.77 -6.68
C LYS A 141 -8.36 22.63 -5.56
N GLU A 142 -7.48 23.32 -4.85
CA GLU A 142 -7.88 24.25 -3.79
C GLU A 142 -8.70 25.43 -4.32
N SER A 143 -8.40 25.91 -5.53
CA SER A 143 -9.00 27.14 -6.07
C SER A 143 -10.47 27.03 -6.47
N ASN A 144 -10.92 25.86 -6.92
CA ASN A 144 -12.27 25.68 -7.46
C ASN A 144 -12.91 24.33 -7.11
N HIS A 145 -12.31 23.59 -6.17
CA HIS A 145 -12.75 22.25 -5.74
C HIS A 145 -12.96 21.23 -6.87
N GLN A 146 -12.37 21.46 -8.05
CA GLN A 146 -12.37 20.49 -9.13
C GLN A 146 -11.47 19.31 -8.79
N THR A 147 -11.98 18.11 -9.04
CA THR A 147 -11.28 16.85 -8.75
C THR A 147 -10.85 16.18 -10.03
N TYR A 148 -9.60 15.72 -10.10
CA TYR A 148 -9.06 15.07 -11.28
C TYR A 148 -8.12 13.91 -10.96
N ASP A 149 -7.98 12.98 -11.89
CA ASP A 149 -7.16 11.77 -11.78
C ASP A 149 -5.68 12.13 -11.55
N ARG A 150 -5.04 11.64 -10.48
CA ARG A 150 -3.61 11.89 -10.19
C ARG A 150 -2.70 11.27 -11.25
N TYR A 151 -2.98 10.02 -11.61
CA TYR A 151 -2.21 9.25 -12.59
C TYR A 151 -2.89 9.32 -13.95
N ARG A 152 -2.15 9.78 -14.96
CA ARG A 152 -2.65 9.94 -16.33
C ARG A 152 -1.57 9.55 -17.31
N HIS A 153 -1.89 8.70 -18.29
CA HIS A 153 -0.94 8.17 -19.27
C HIS A 153 0.33 7.56 -18.64
N ARG A 154 0.15 6.75 -17.58
CA ARG A 154 1.26 6.21 -16.78
C ARG A 154 1.09 4.71 -16.53
N LEU A 155 2.20 3.98 -16.45
CA LEU A 155 2.19 2.64 -15.86
C LEU A 155 1.94 2.76 -14.36
N THR A 156 1.17 1.85 -13.79
CA THR A 156 0.85 1.82 -12.36
C THR A 156 1.38 0.55 -11.70
N PHE A 157 1.86 0.71 -10.48
CA PHE A 157 2.46 -0.32 -9.64
C PHE A 157 1.72 -0.32 -8.30
N PRO A 158 0.88 -1.32 -8.01
CA PRO A 158 0.16 -1.36 -6.74
C PRO A 158 1.13 -1.53 -5.58
N ILE A 159 0.99 -0.70 -4.55
CA ILE A 159 1.75 -0.79 -3.31
C ILE A 159 0.91 -1.56 -2.30
N HIS A 160 1.46 -2.65 -1.79
CA HIS A 160 0.77 -3.52 -0.84
C HIS A 160 1.29 -3.29 0.58
N ASN A 161 0.39 -3.32 1.55
CA ASN A 161 0.78 -3.45 2.96
C ASN A 161 1.25 -4.88 3.27
N ARG A 162 1.66 -5.11 4.52
CA ARG A 162 2.12 -6.44 4.97
C ARG A 162 1.04 -7.53 4.91
N GLN A 163 -0.23 -7.16 4.91
CA GLN A 163 -1.35 -8.09 4.78
C GLN A 163 -1.70 -8.38 3.31
N GLY A 164 -0.94 -7.82 2.35
CA GLY A 164 -1.20 -7.97 0.92
C GLY A 164 -2.34 -7.11 0.40
N ARG A 165 -2.85 -6.15 1.19
CA ARG A 165 -3.89 -5.20 0.74
C ARG A 165 -3.24 -4.03 0.02
N ILE A 166 -3.87 -3.55 -1.05
CA ILE A 166 -3.40 -2.37 -1.78
C ILE A 166 -3.69 -1.12 -0.95
N ILE A 167 -2.65 -0.33 -0.71
CA ILE A 167 -2.72 0.93 0.08
C ILE A 167 -2.42 2.17 -0.76
N GLY A 168 -2.02 1.98 -2.02
CA GLY A 168 -1.72 3.09 -2.92
C GLY A 168 -1.08 2.60 -4.21
N PHE A 169 -0.60 3.55 -5.01
CA PHE A 169 0.03 3.26 -6.29
C PHE A 169 1.31 4.07 -6.47
N GLY A 170 2.36 3.40 -6.91
CA GLY A 170 3.44 4.03 -7.65
C GLY A 170 3.04 4.14 -9.12
N SER A 171 3.56 5.14 -9.81
CA SER A 171 3.34 5.27 -11.24
C SER A 171 4.57 5.79 -11.96
N ARG A 172 4.70 5.41 -13.24
CA ARG A 172 5.83 5.78 -14.09
C ARG A 172 5.34 6.39 -15.40
N ALA A 173 5.91 7.54 -15.74
CA ALA A 173 5.73 8.19 -17.04
C ALA A 173 6.13 7.26 -18.19
N LEU A 174 5.27 7.14 -19.20
CA LEU A 174 5.60 6.44 -20.44
C LEU A 174 6.40 7.33 -21.38
N ASP A 175 6.08 8.62 -21.40
CA ASP A 175 6.73 9.66 -22.19
C ASP A 175 7.84 10.35 -21.39
N GLU A 176 8.96 10.68 -22.04
CA GLU A 176 10.10 11.38 -21.43
C GLU A 176 9.79 12.85 -21.12
N SER A 177 8.87 13.45 -21.86
CA SER A 177 8.38 14.82 -21.63
C SER A 177 7.50 14.91 -20.37
N GLN A 178 6.93 13.79 -19.92
CA GLN A 178 5.99 13.79 -18.80
C GLN A 178 6.75 13.74 -17.46
N GLN A 179 6.88 14.92 -16.82
CA GLN A 179 7.48 15.05 -15.49
C GLN A 179 6.43 15.00 -14.36
N PRO A 180 6.81 14.54 -13.15
CA PRO A 180 8.06 13.82 -12.86
C PRO A 180 8.00 12.38 -13.43
N LYS A 181 9.18 11.76 -13.63
CA LYS A 181 9.30 10.39 -14.14
C LYS A 181 8.55 9.35 -13.30
N TYR A 182 8.55 9.51 -11.97
CA TYR A 182 7.81 8.68 -11.03
C TYR A 182 6.91 9.53 -10.11
N LEU A 183 5.72 9.02 -9.80
CA LEU A 183 4.78 9.60 -8.84
C LEU A 183 4.28 8.51 -7.92
N ASN A 184 4.28 8.78 -6.61
CA ASN A 184 3.64 7.91 -5.62
C ASN A 184 2.35 8.59 -5.11
N SER A 185 1.40 7.76 -4.64
CA SER A 185 0.30 8.20 -3.77
C SER A 185 0.87 8.78 -2.49
#